data_AF-Q9HCC8-F1
#
_entry.id   AF-Q9HCC8-F1
#
_cell.length_a   1.000
_cell.length_b   1.000
_cell.length_c   1.000
_cell.angle_alpha   90.00
_cell.angle_beta   90.00
_cell.angle_gamma   90.00
#
_symmetry.space_group_name_H-M   'P 1'
#
loop_
_entity.id
_entity.type
_entity.pdbx_description
1 polymer ?
#
loop_
_entity_poly.entity_id
_entity_poly.type
_entity_poly.pdbx_seq_one_letter_code
_entity_poly.pdbx_strand_id
1 'polypeptide(L)'
;MAESPGCCSVWARCLHCLYSCHWRKCPRERMQTSKCDCIWFGLLFLTFLLSLSWLYIGLVLLNDLHNFNEFLFRRWGHWMDWSLAFLLVISLLVTYASLLLVLALLLRLCRQPLHLHSLHKVLLLLIMLLVAAGLVGLDIQWQQEWHSLRVSLQATAPFLHIGAAAGIALLAWPVADTFYRIHRRGPKILLLLLFFGVVLVIYLAPLCISSPCIMEPRDLPPKPGLVGHRGAPMLAPENTLMSLRKTAECGATVFETDVMVSSDGVPFLMHDEHLSRTTNVASVFPTRITAHSSDFSWTELKRLNAGSWFLERRPFWGAKPLAGPDQKEAESQTVPALEELLEEAAALNLSIMFDLRRPPQNHTYYDTFVIQTLETVLNARVPQAMVFWLPDEDRANVQRRAPGMRQIYGRQGGNRTERPQFLNLPYQDLPLLDIKALHKDNVSVNLFVVNKPWLFSLLWCAGVDSVTTNDCQLLQQMRYPIWLITPQTYLIIWVITNCVSTMLLLWTFLLQRRFVKKRGKTGLETAVLLTRINNFMME
;
A
#
# COMPACT_ATOMS: atom_id res chain seq x y z
N MET A 1 -12.08 16.03 -56.48
CA MET A 1 -10.85 16.22 -55.68
C MET A 1 -10.46 14.87 -55.12
N ALA A 2 -9.61 14.11 -55.82
CA ALA A 2 -9.18 12.79 -55.39
C ALA A 2 -8.06 12.93 -54.35
N GLU A 3 -8.30 12.46 -53.12
CA GLU A 3 -7.25 12.37 -52.09
C GLU A 3 -6.10 11.50 -52.60
N SER A 4 -4.87 12.02 -52.50
CA SER A 4 -3.69 11.27 -52.94
C SER A 4 -3.54 9.99 -52.10
N PRO A 5 -3.22 8.82 -52.70
CA PRO A 5 -3.17 7.54 -51.99
C PRO A 5 -2.04 7.38 -50.95
N GLY A 6 -1.39 8.47 -50.54
CA GLY A 6 -0.20 8.45 -49.70
C GLY A 6 -0.24 9.37 -48.48
N CYS A 7 -1.32 10.14 -48.26
CA CYS A 7 -1.39 11.02 -47.09
C CYS A 7 -1.88 10.23 -45.86
N CYS A 8 -1.02 10.05 -44.86
CA CYS A 8 -1.44 9.55 -43.55
C CYS A 8 -2.66 10.35 -43.05
N SER A 9 -3.66 9.65 -42.50
CA SER A 9 -4.84 10.29 -41.91
C SER A 9 -4.39 11.41 -40.95
N VAL A 10 -5.15 12.50 -40.89
CA VAL A 10 -4.86 13.64 -40.01
C VAL A 10 -4.59 13.15 -38.57
N TRP A 11 -5.36 12.15 -38.13
CA TRP A 11 -5.18 11.44 -36.87
C TRP A 11 -3.80 10.79 -36.71
N ALA A 12 -3.35 10.01 -37.69
CA ALA A 12 -2.03 9.36 -37.63
C ALA A 12 -0.89 10.39 -37.58
N ARG A 13 -1.05 11.53 -38.26
CA ARG A 13 -0.11 12.66 -38.16
C ARG A 13 -0.07 13.25 -36.76
N CYS A 14 -1.22 13.58 -36.16
CA CYS A 14 -1.28 14.11 -34.80
C CYS A 14 -0.64 13.15 -33.78
N LEU A 15 -0.96 11.86 -33.86
CA LEU A 15 -0.36 10.83 -33.01
C LEU A 15 1.16 10.78 -33.16
N HIS A 16 1.66 10.85 -34.39
CA HIS A 16 3.11 10.83 -34.66
C HIS A 16 3.77 12.09 -34.12
N CYS A 17 3.14 13.26 -34.28
CA CYS A 17 3.65 14.53 -33.75
C CYS A 17 3.75 14.51 -32.21
N LEU A 18 2.78 13.91 -31.50
CA LEU A 18 2.86 13.78 -30.04
C LEU A 18 4.01 12.87 -29.60
N TYR A 19 4.20 11.73 -30.26
CA TYR A 19 5.24 10.74 -29.90
C TYR A 19 6.66 11.15 -30.31
N SER A 20 6.78 11.86 -31.45
CA SER A 20 8.06 12.30 -32.01
C SER A 20 8.41 13.76 -31.71
N CYS A 21 7.50 14.52 -31.10
CA CYS A 21 7.56 15.98 -30.92
C CYS A 21 7.85 16.79 -32.20
N HIS A 22 7.75 16.18 -33.39
CA HIS A 22 8.01 16.85 -34.67
C HIS A 22 6.72 17.31 -35.34
N TRP A 23 6.37 18.59 -35.19
CA TRP A 23 5.20 19.20 -35.81
C TRP A 23 5.44 19.72 -37.24
N ARG A 24 6.70 19.86 -37.68
CA ARG A 24 7.05 20.57 -38.94
C ARG A 24 7.43 19.70 -40.14
N LYS A 25 7.55 18.37 -40.02
CA LYS A 25 7.91 17.49 -41.14
C LYS A 25 6.84 16.41 -41.34
N CYS A 26 6.14 16.45 -42.49
CA CYS A 26 5.46 15.26 -42.99
C CYS A 26 6.48 14.12 -43.05
N PRO A 27 6.15 12.89 -42.61
CA PRO A 27 6.99 11.74 -42.88
C PRO A 27 7.08 11.59 -44.40
N ARG A 28 8.16 12.10 -45.00
CA ARG A 28 8.47 11.86 -46.42
C ARG A 28 8.76 10.36 -46.53
N GLU A 29 7.93 9.68 -47.31
CA GLU A 29 8.09 8.33 -47.85
C GLU A 29 8.71 7.28 -46.91
N ARG A 30 7.83 6.47 -46.32
CA ARG A 30 8.11 5.10 -45.82
C ARG A 30 9.33 4.99 -44.88
N MET A 31 9.49 5.91 -43.93
CA MET A 31 10.39 5.73 -42.78
C MET A 31 10.07 4.41 -42.08
N GLN A 32 11.07 3.54 -41.94
CA GLN A 32 10.95 2.27 -41.26
C GLN A 32 11.36 2.43 -39.79
N THR A 33 10.63 1.79 -38.88
CA THR A 33 11.05 1.67 -37.48
C THR A 33 12.44 1.04 -37.40
N SER A 34 13.40 1.76 -36.84
CA SER A 34 14.78 1.27 -36.71
C SER A 34 14.88 0.21 -35.61
N LYS A 35 15.98 -0.56 -35.58
CA LYS A 35 16.27 -1.47 -34.45
C LYS A 35 16.33 -0.71 -33.12
N CYS A 36 16.87 0.51 -33.13
CA CYS A 36 16.95 1.37 -31.96
C CYS A 36 15.54 1.75 -31.46
N ASP A 37 14.63 2.08 -32.38
CA ASP A 37 13.24 2.40 -32.02
C ASP A 37 12.52 1.21 -31.36
N CYS A 38 12.79 -0.02 -31.81
CA CYS A 38 12.27 -1.22 -31.16
C CYS A 38 12.80 -1.41 -29.73
N ILE A 39 14.09 -1.08 -29.49
CA ILE A 39 14.68 -1.12 -28.14
C ILE A 39 13.99 -0.09 -27.24
N TRP A 40 13.79 1.13 -27.73
CA TRP A 40 13.09 2.18 -26.97
C TRP A 40 11.62 1.86 -26.70
N PHE A 41 10.93 1.20 -27.63
CA PHE A 41 9.58 0.69 -27.40
C PHE A 41 9.58 -0.39 -26.30
N GLY A 42 10.55 -1.31 -26.31
CA GLY A 42 10.72 -2.30 -25.26
C GLY A 42 11.02 -1.66 -23.90
N LEU A 43 11.87 -0.63 -23.86
CA LEU A 43 12.17 0.11 -22.65
C LEU A 43 10.95 0.88 -22.14
N LEU A 44 10.18 1.53 -23.01
CA LEU A 44 8.92 2.19 -22.65
C LEU A 44 7.93 1.21 -22.01
N PHE A 45 7.80 0.00 -22.57
CA PHE A 45 6.95 -1.04 -22.01
C PHE A 45 7.45 -1.49 -20.62
N LEU A 46 8.77 -1.67 -20.46
CA LEU A 46 9.37 -1.99 -19.16
C LEU A 46 9.15 -0.87 -18.13
N THR A 47 9.33 0.40 -18.53
CA THR A 47 9.07 1.57 -17.68
C THR A 47 7.62 1.63 -17.24
N PHE A 48 6.68 1.39 -18.16
CA PHE A 48 5.26 1.29 -17.81
C PHE A 48 5.02 0.20 -16.75
N LEU A 49 5.51 -1.02 -16.96
CA LEU A 49 5.33 -2.11 -15.99
C LEU A 49 5.95 -1.79 -14.62
N LEU A 50 7.17 -1.26 -14.59
CA LEU A 50 7.85 -0.90 -13.34
C LEU A 50 7.12 0.24 -12.61
N SER A 51 6.67 1.27 -13.34
CA SER A 51 5.89 2.36 -12.75
C SER A 51 4.55 1.87 -12.21
N LEU A 52 3.88 0.95 -12.91
CA LEU A 52 2.61 0.36 -12.48
C LEU A 52 2.79 -0.49 -11.22
N SER A 53 3.84 -1.31 -11.17
CA SER A 53 4.22 -2.07 -9.97
C SER A 53 4.56 -1.13 -8.81
N TRP A 54 5.23 -0.01 -9.07
CA TRP A 54 5.54 1.00 -8.06
C TRP A 54 4.29 1.71 -7.53
N LEU A 55 3.32 2.00 -8.40
CA LEU A 55 2.00 2.50 -7.98
C LEU A 55 1.28 1.48 -7.10
N TYR A 56 1.29 0.20 -7.47
CA TYR A 56 0.69 -0.85 -6.66
C TYR A 56 1.33 -0.93 -5.27
N ILE A 57 2.66 -0.96 -5.19
CA ILE A 57 3.40 -0.91 -3.91
C ILE A 57 3.01 0.36 -3.14
N GLY A 58 2.98 1.52 -3.79
CA GLY A 58 2.61 2.78 -3.15
C GLY A 58 1.20 2.78 -2.57
N LEU A 59 0.24 2.14 -3.23
CA LEU A 59 -1.13 1.97 -2.72
C LEU A 59 -1.20 1.06 -1.48
N VAL A 60 -0.38 0.00 -1.44
CA VAL A 60 -0.26 -0.88 -0.27
C VAL A 60 0.33 -0.12 0.91
N LEU A 61 1.40 0.66 0.67
CA LEU A 61 2.09 1.47 1.67
C LEU A 61 1.22 2.59 2.26
N LEU A 62 0.08 2.94 1.66
CA LEU A 62 -0.84 3.94 2.23
C LEU A 62 -1.35 3.56 3.62
N ASN A 63 -1.32 2.29 4.00
CA ASN A 63 -1.65 1.85 5.36
C ASN A 63 -0.65 2.37 6.40
N ASP A 64 0.64 2.33 6.07
CA ASP A 64 1.77 2.60 6.96
C ASP A 64 2.47 3.95 6.66
N LEU A 65 1.94 4.74 5.74
CA LEU A 65 2.55 6.01 5.31
C LEU A 65 2.65 7.05 6.44
N HIS A 66 1.83 6.90 7.49
CA HIS A 66 1.99 7.68 8.72
C HIS A 66 3.35 7.42 9.40
N ASN A 67 3.80 6.16 9.49
CA ASN A 67 5.10 5.81 10.05
C ASN A 67 6.25 6.41 9.22
N PHE A 68 6.07 6.48 7.90
CA PHE A 68 7.00 7.16 7.00
C PHE A 68 7.05 8.67 7.24
N ASN A 69 5.89 9.31 7.45
CA ASN A 69 5.83 10.73 7.81
C ASN A 69 6.52 11.01 9.17
N GLU A 70 6.32 10.14 10.16
CA GLU A 70 7.03 10.23 11.45
C GLU A 70 8.56 10.10 11.27
N PHE A 71 9.02 9.15 10.45
CA PHE A 71 10.43 9.00 10.14
C PHE A 71 11.02 10.25 9.48
N LEU A 72 10.34 10.81 8.48
CA LEU A 72 10.79 12.04 7.81
C LEU A 72 10.78 13.23 8.76
N PHE A 73 9.80 13.32 9.65
CA PHE A 73 9.77 14.34 10.70
C PHE A 73 11.00 14.22 11.62
N ARG A 74 11.34 13.01 12.09
CA ARG A 74 12.53 12.79 12.93
C ARG A 74 13.82 13.19 12.23
N ARG A 75 13.89 13.03 10.90
CA ARG A 75 15.09 13.35 10.11
C ARG A 75 15.21 14.84 9.75
N TRP A 76 14.10 15.51 9.42
CA TRP A 76 14.11 16.88 8.89
C TRP A 76 13.57 17.94 9.86
N GLY A 77 12.90 17.54 10.93
CA GLY A 77 12.31 18.45 11.93
C GLY A 77 11.06 19.20 11.46
N HIS A 78 10.63 19.02 10.21
CA HIS A 78 9.44 19.66 9.64
C HIS A 78 8.39 18.59 9.31
N TRP A 79 7.16 18.77 9.81
CA TRP A 79 6.07 17.84 9.53
C TRP A 79 5.42 18.16 8.19
N MET A 80 5.33 17.14 7.33
CA MET A 80 4.49 17.19 6.14
C MET A 80 3.90 15.81 5.91
N ASP A 81 2.61 15.73 5.64
CA ASP A 81 2.01 14.48 5.19
C ASP A 81 2.36 14.24 3.72
N TRP A 82 3.31 13.34 3.48
CA TRP A 82 3.78 12.99 2.15
C TRP A 82 2.81 12.09 1.38
N SER A 83 1.70 11.65 1.98
CA SER A 83 0.77 10.71 1.36
C SER A 83 0.23 11.16 0.03
N LEU A 84 -0.30 12.40 0.00
CA LEU A 84 -0.88 12.96 -1.22
C LEU A 84 0.20 13.23 -2.28
N ALA A 85 1.34 13.81 -1.88
CA ALA A 85 2.43 14.12 -2.80
C ALA A 85 3.00 12.85 -3.44
N PHE A 86 3.22 11.81 -2.64
CA PHE A 86 3.70 10.51 -3.08
C PHE A 86 2.75 9.86 -4.11
N LEU A 87 1.45 9.82 -3.81
CA LEU A 87 0.45 9.28 -4.74
C LEU A 87 0.33 10.07 -6.04
N LEU A 88 0.34 11.41 -5.97
CA LEU A 88 0.26 12.27 -7.14
C LEU A 88 1.46 12.09 -8.06
N VAL A 89 2.67 12.08 -7.48
CA VAL A 89 3.90 11.87 -8.26
C VAL A 89 3.86 10.52 -8.95
N ILE A 90 3.59 9.42 -8.24
CA ILE A 90 3.60 8.09 -8.84
C ILE A 90 2.50 7.95 -9.90
N SER A 91 1.30 8.48 -9.62
CA SER A 91 0.18 8.48 -10.57
C SER A 91 0.51 9.26 -11.84
N LEU A 92 1.22 10.40 -11.73
CA LEU A 92 1.71 11.17 -12.87
C LEU A 92 2.71 10.37 -13.71
N LEU A 93 3.68 9.69 -13.06
CA LEU A 93 4.68 8.87 -13.76
C LEU A 93 4.02 7.72 -14.53
N VAL A 94 3.08 7.00 -13.91
CA VAL A 94 2.32 5.90 -14.56
C VAL A 94 1.47 6.43 -15.71
N THR A 95 0.76 7.54 -15.49
CA THR A 95 -0.10 8.14 -16.53
C THR A 95 0.72 8.55 -17.74
N TYR A 96 1.87 9.19 -17.52
CA TYR A 96 2.78 9.59 -18.59
C TYR A 96 3.31 8.38 -19.38
N ALA A 97 3.80 7.34 -18.69
CA ALA A 97 4.27 6.12 -19.35
C ALA A 97 3.14 5.39 -20.12
N SER A 98 1.94 5.37 -19.55
CA SER A 98 0.73 4.78 -20.16
C SER A 98 0.34 5.51 -21.45
N LEU A 99 0.30 6.85 -21.41
CA LEU A 99 -0.04 7.69 -22.57
C LEU A 99 0.96 7.47 -23.71
N LEU A 100 2.26 7.45 -23.42
CA LEU A 100 3.29 7.15 -24.43
C LEU A 100 3.15 5.74 -25.00
N LEU A 101 2.84 4.75 -24.15
CA LEU A 101 2.64 3.37 -24.59
C LEU A 101 1.40 3.25 -25.49
N VAL A 102 0.28 3.90 -25.14
CA VAL A 102 -0.93 3.95 -25.97
C VAL A 102 -0.64 4.63 -27.31
N LEU A 103 0.06 5.78 -27.31
CA LEU A 103 0.49 6.46 -28.53
C LEU A 103 1.33 5.54 -29.42
N ALA A 104 2.30 4.82 -28.85
CA ALA A 104 3.11 3.85 -29.58
C ALA A 104 2.28 2.71 -30.18
N LEU A 105 1.33 2.16 -29.42
CA LEU A 105 0.43 1.10 -29.90
C LEU A 105 -0.46 1.60 -31.03
N LEU A 106 -1.02 2.81 -30.92
CA LEU A 106 -1.82 3.46 -31.96
C LEU A 106 -1.00 3.74 -33.23
N LEU A 107 0.23 4.19 -33.10
CA LEU A 107 1.14 4.38 -34.24
C LEU A 107 1.44 3.06 -34.93
N ARG A 108 1.68 2.00 -34.16
CA ARG A 108 1.89 0.65 -34.69
C ARG A 108 0.65 0.11 -35.41
N LEU A 109 -0.54 0.35 -34.86
CA LEU A 109 -1.84 0.06 -35.49
C LEU A 109 -2.00 0.80 -36.82
N CYS A 110 -1.64 2.09 -36.85
CA CYS A 110 -1.63 2.94 -38.04
C CYS A 110 -0.44 2.67 -38.98
N ARG A 111 0.41 1.67 -38.66
CA ARG A 111 1.64 1.31 -39.39
C ARG A 111 2.60 2.49 -39.63
N GLN A 112 2.62 3.45 -38.71
CA GLN A 112 3.57 4.55 -38.70
C GLN A 112 4.90 4.13 -38.05
N PRO A 113 6.03 4.76 -38.40
CA PRO A 113 7.29 4.54 -37.69
C PRO A 113 7.18 4.97 -36.23
N LEU A 114 7.83 4.23 -35.34
CA LEU A 114 7.95 4.60 -33.93
C LEU A 114 9.21 5.44 -33.77
N HIS A 115 9.11 6.77 -33.81
CA HIS A 115 10.25 7.63 -33.50
C HIS A 115 10.03 8.35 -32.19
N LEU A 116 10.63 7.82 -31.11
CA LEU A 116 10.52 8.41 -29.78
C LEU A 116 11.47 9.61 -29.68
N HIS A 117 10.93 10.79 -29.36
CA HIS A 117 11.71 12.01 -29.19
C HIS A 117 12.76 11.90 -28.07
N SER A 118 13.87 12.62 -28.18
CA SER A 118 14.95 12.63 -27.17
C SER A 118 14.45 13.03 -25.78
N LEU A 119 13.54 14.00 -25.69
CA LEU A 119 12.91 14.41 -24.42
C LEU A 119 12.22 13.23 -23.73
N HIS A 120 11.41 12.46 -24.45
CA HIS A 120 10.73 11.30 -23.89
C HIS A 120 11.72 10.21 -23.48
N LYS A 121 12.80 10.01 -24.24
CA LYS A 121 13.89 9.09 -23.87
C LYS A 121 14.52 9.46 -22.52
N VAL A 122 14.82 10.74 -22.31
CA VAL A 122 15.36 11.24 -21.03
C VAL A 122 14.35 11.06 -19.90
N LEU A 123 13.09 11.41 -20.12
CA LEU A 123 12.01 11.25 -19.12
C LEU A 123 11.79 9.78 -18.75
N LEU A 124 11.85 8.84 -19.69
CA LEU A 124 11.74 7.41 -19.40
C LEU A 124 12.88 6.92 -18.52
N LEU A 125 14.12 7.33 -18.81
CA LEU A 125 15.28 7.00 -17.96
C LEU A 125 15.15 7.60 -16.57
N LEU A 126 14.64 8.82 -16.45
CA LEU A 126 14.36 9.46 -15.16
C LEU A 126 13.29 8.70 -14.36
N ILE A 127 12.20 8.26 -14.99
CA ILE A 127 11.17 7.44 -14.34
C ILE A 127 11.76 6.14 -13.82
N MET A 128 12.55 5.45 -14.65
CA MET A 128 13.23 4.21 -14.26
C MET A 128 14.15 4.43 -13.06
N LEU A 129 14.93 5.52 -13.05
CA LEU A 129 15.80 5.87 -11.93
C LEU A 129 15.02 6.17 -10.65
N LEU A 130 13.92 6.93 -10.74
CA LEU A 130 13.07 7.25 -9.60
C LEU A 130 12.42 6.00 -9.00
N VAL A 131 11.89 5.11 -9.84
CA VAL A 131 11.32 3.83 -9.39
C VAL A 131 12.40 2.94 -8.76
N ALA A 132 13.57 2.84 -9.37
CA ALA A 132 14.69 2.09 -8.80
C ALA A 132 15.15 2.64 -7.45
N ALA A 133 15.27 3.96 -7.32
CA ALA A 133 15.60 4.62 -6.05
C ALA A 133 14.53 4.37 -4.98
N GLY A 134 13.26 4.39 -5.35
CA GLY A 134 12.14 4.04 -4.45
C GLY A 134 12.22 2.61 -3.95
N LEU A 135 12.47 1.64 -4.85
CA LEU A 135 12.63 0.22 -4.50
C LEU A 135 13.83 -0.02 -3.58
N VAL A 136 14.97 0.61 -3.86
CA VAL A 136 16.17 0.54 -3.01
C VAL A 136 15.92 1.18 -1.65
N GLY A 137 15.22 2.32 -1.60
CA GLY A 137 14.83 2.97 -0.34
C GLY A 137 13.93 2.09 0.52
N LEU A 138 12.95 1.42 -0.10
CA LEU A 138 12.07 0.46 0.56
C LEU A 138 12.86 -0.73 1.13
N ASP A 139 13.79 -1.27 0.35
CA ASP A 139 14.61 -2.43 0.77
C ASP A 139 15.53 -2.11 1.95
N ILE A 140 16.18 -0.94 1.94
CA ILE A 140 17.15 -0.55 2.97
C ILE A 140 16.47 -0.12 4.28
N GLN A 141 15.40 0.67 4.20
CA GLN A 141 14.83 1.33 5.38
C GLN A 141 13.55 0.64 5.91
N TRP A 142 12.83 -0.08 5.05
CA TRP A 142 11.51 -0.64 5.36
C TRP A 142 11.33 -2.05 4.78
N GLN A 143 12.33 -2.92 4.95
CA GLN A 143 12.29 -4.30 4.45
C GLN A 143 11.02 -5.06 4.89
N GLN A 144 10.46 -4.72 6.06
CA GLN A 144 9.21 -5.30 6.57
C GLN A 144 8.03 -5.09 5.63
N GLU A 145 8.00 -4.00 4.86
CA GLU A 145 6.90 -3.68 3.94
C GLU A 145 6.80 -4.62 2.73
N TRP A 146 7.86 -5.39 2.43
CA TRP A 146 7.76 -6.50 1.49
C TRP A 146 6.79 -7.59 1.98
N HIS A 147 6.56 -7.70 3.29
CA HIS A 147 5.56 -8.60 3.86
C HIS A 147 4.14 -8.03 3.67
N SER A 148 3.97 -6.71 3.81
CA SER A 148 2.74 -6.00 3.47
C SER A 148 2.32 -6.27 2.02
N LEU A 149 3.28 -6.33 1.09
CA LEU A 149 3.03 -6.72 -0.30
C LEU A 149 2.48 -8.14 -0.41
N ARG A 150 3.04 -9.12 0.32
CA ARG A 150 2.52 -10.50 0.33
C ARG A 150 1.10 -10.59 0.88
N VAL A 151 0.80 -9.87 1.95
CA VAL A 151 -0.55 -9.74 2.51
C VAL A 151 -1.50 -9.12 1.47
N SER A 152 -1.08 -8.06 0.80
CA SER A 152 -1.89 -7.39 -0.23
C SER A 152 -2.24 -8.33 -1.40
N LEU A 153 -1.35 -9.25 -1.77
CA LEU A 153 -1.61 -10.21 -2.84
C LEU A 153 -2.73 -11.19 -2.47
N GLN A 154 -2.90 -11.57 -1.19
CA GLN A 154 -4.05 -12.36 -0.77
C GLN A 154 -5.38 -11.61 -0.97
N ALA A 155 -5.33 -10.27 -0.93
CA ALA A 155 -6.46 -9.39 -1.15
C ALA A 155 -6.74 -9.15 -2.65
N THR A 156 -5.70 -8.84 -3.43
CA THR A 156 -5.83 -8.32 -4.79
C THR A 156 -5.59 -9.34 -5.90
N ALA A 157 -4.92 -10.46 -5.64
CA ALA A 157 -4.54 -11.43 -6.67
C ALA A 157 -5.73 -11.92 -7.53
N PRO A 158 -6.94 -12.19 -6.98
CA PRO A 158 -8.11 -12.54 -7.79
C PRO A 158 -8.41 -11.52 -8.90
N PHE A 159 -8.19 -10.23 -8.62
CA PHE A 159 -8.42 -9.13 -9.56
C PHE A 159 -7.21 -8.86 -10.44
N LEU A 160 -5.98 -9.07 -9.94
CA LEU A 160 -4.75 -8.95 -10.73
C LEU A 160 -4.72 -9.94 -11.90
N HIS A 161 -5.31 -11.14 -11.74
CA HIS A 161 -5.48 -12.08 -12.84
C HIS A 161 -6.27 -11.48 -14.02
N ILE A 162 -7.36 -10.77 -13.74
CA ILE A 162 -8.20 -10.11 -14.76
C ILE A 162 -7.36 -9.07 -15.51
N GLY A 163 -6.63 -8.23 -14.78
CA GLY A 163 -5.73 -7.24 -15.35
C GLY A 163 -4.62 -7.86 -16.21
N ALA A 164 -4.00 -8.94 -15.75
CA ALA A 164 -2.96 -9.67 -16.49
C ALA A 164 -3.51 -10.29 -17.79
N ALA A 165 -4.69 -10.91 -17.75
CA ALA A 165 -5.34 -11.48 -18.92
C ALA A 165 -5.68 -10.39 -19.97
N ALA A 166 -6.18 -9.24 -19.52
CA ALA A 166 -6.42 -8.09 -20.39
C ALA A 166 -5.12 -7.53 -21.00
N GLY A 167 -4.05 -7.43 -20.21
CA GLY A 167 -2.72 -7.01 -20.67
C GLY A 167 -2.16 -7.92 -21.77
N ILE A 168 -2.28 -9.24 -21.60
CA ILE A 168 -1.87 -10.23 -22.61
C ILE A 168 -2.71 -10.14 -23.87
N ALA A 169 -4.02 -9.94 -23.76
CA ALA A 169 -4.88 -9.74 -24.92
C ALA A 169 -4.47 -8.50 -25.74
N LEU A 170 -4.07 -7.41 -25.07
CA LEU A 170 -3.53 -6.22 -25.75
C LEU A 170 -2.18 -6.48 -26.43
N LEU A 171 -1.29 -7.24 -25.80
CA LEU A 171 0.02 -7.63 -26.36
C LEU A 171 -0.09 -8.63 -27.51
N ALA A 172 -1.22 -9.31 -27.68
CA ALA A 172 -1.45 -10.27 -28.76
C ALA A 172 -1.29 -9.64 -30.15
N TRP A 173 -1.74 -8.40 -30.33
CA TRP A 173 -1.65 -7.70 -31.61
C TRP A 173 -0.21 -7.48 -32.09
N PRO A 174 0.68 -6.84 -31.31
CA PRO A 174 2.08 -6.68 -31.72
C PRO A 174 2.80 -8.02 -31.88
N VAL A 175 2.46 -9.05 -31.08
CA VAL A 175 3.03 -10.39 -31.23
C VAL A 175 2.60 -11.04 -32.55
N ALA A 176 1.31 -10.99 -32.88
CA ALA A 176 0.77 -11.53 -34.13
C ALA A 176 1.34 -10.81 -35.37
N ASP A 177 1.48 -9.48 -35.34
CA ASP A 177 2.15 -8.71 -36.40
C ASP A 177 3.60 -9.16 -36.61
N THR A 178 4.37 -9.35 -35.52
CA THR A 178 5.74 -9.87 -35.59
C THR A 178 5.77 -11.30 -36.14
N PHE A 179 4.88 -12.17 -35.67
CA PHE A 179 4.79 -13.57 -36.08
C PHE A 179 4.60 -13.72 -37.60
N TYR A 180 3.70 -12.93 -38.21
CA TYR A 180 3.47 -12.99 -39.65
C TYR A 180 4.56 -12.30 -40.49
N ARG A 181 5.43 -11.46 -39.90
CA ARG A 181 6.56 -10.81 -40.60
C ARG A 181 7.84 -11.64 -40.60
N ILE A 182 8.11 -12.40 -39.54
CA ILE A 182 9.26 -13.30 -39.51
C ILE A 182 9.10 -14.30 -40.67
N HIS A 183 10.18 -14.67 -41.36
CA HIS A 183 10.14 -15.70 -42.42
C HIS A 183 10.72 -17.03 -41.94
N ARG A 184 11.79 -17.00 -41.15
CA ARG A 184 12.47 -18.18 -40.60
C ARG A 184 11.59 -18.92 -39.58
N ARG A 185 11.55 -20.26 -39.66
CA ARG A 185 10.72 -21.12 -38.79
C ARG A 185 11.14 -21.07 -37.31
N GLY A 186 12.43 -21.13 -37.00
CA GLY A 186 12.94 -21.16 -35.62
C GLY A 186 12.45 -19.99 -34.74
N PRO A 187 12.73 -18.72 -35.13
CA PRO A 187 12.28 -17.56 -34.36
C PRO A 187 10.76 -17.41 -34.27
N LYS A 188 10.00 -17.90 -35.26
CA LYS A 188 8.52 -17.94 -35.16
C LYS A 188 8.06 -18.86 -34.05
N ILE A 189 8.60 -20.08 -34.01
CA ILE A 189 8.24 -21.08 -33.01
C ILE A 189 8.62 -20.56 -31.63
N LEU A 190 9.83 -20.01 -31.47
CA LEU A 190 10.28 -19.42 -30.21
C LEU A 190 9.35 -18.29 -29.72
N LEU A 191 8.95 -17.36 -30.60
CA LEU A 191 8.03 -16.28 -30.25
C LEU A 191 6.67 -16.81 -29.75
N LEU A 192 6.12 -17.81 -30.44
CA LEU A 192 4.85 -18.42 -30.03
C LEU A 192 4.98 -19.18 -28.71
N LEU A 193 6.05 -19.96 -28.53
CA LEU A 193 6.29 -20.70 -27.29
C LEU A 193 6.41 -19.76 -26.08
N LEU A 194 7.16 -18.67 -26.21
CA LEU A 194 7.29 -17.68 -25.14
C LEU A 194 5.95 -17.00 -24.85
N PHE A 195 5.24 -16.54 -25.87
CA PHE A 195 3.96 -15.85 -25.69
C PHE A 195 2.89 -16.77 -25.06
N PHE A 196 2.68 -17.96 -25.63
CA PHE A 196 1.70 -18.91 -25.11
C PHE A 196 2.14 -19.56 -23.79
N GLY A 197 3.44 -19.63 -23.49
CA GLY A 197 3.95 -19.99 -22.17
C GLY A 197 3.52 -18.97 -21.11
N VAL A 198 3.66 -17.67 -21.39
CA VAL A 198 3.20 -16.61 -20.49
C VAL A 198 1.66 -16.61 -20.36
N VAL A 199 0.93 -16.79 -21.47
CA VAL A 199 -0.55 -16.95 -21.46
C VAL A 199 -0.96 -18.10 -20.55
N LEU A 200 -0.31 -19.26 -20.67
CA LEU A 200 -0.61 -20.45 -19.87
C LEU A 200 -0.36 -20.20 -18.38
N VAL A 201 0.77 -19.58 -18.03
CA VAL A 201 1.07 -19.22 -16.63
C VAL A 201 -0.02 -18.30 -16.07
N ILE A 202 -0.43 -17.26 -16.81
CA ILE A 202 -1.49 -16.35 -16.36
C ILE A 202 -2.82 -17.09 -16.23
N TYR A 203 -3.19 -17.93 -17.19
CA TYR A 203 -4.46 -18.68 -17.15
C TYR A 203 -4.52 -19.70 -16.01
N LEU A 204 -3.38 -20.25 -15.59
CA LEU A 204 -3.28 -21.18 -14.47
C LEU A 204 -3.03 -20.48 -13.13
N ALA A 205 -2.64 -19.20 -13.12
CA ALA A 205 -2.33 -18.46 -11.90
C ALA A 205 -3.43 -18.54 -10.82
N PRO A 206 -4.75 -18.53 -11.15
CA PRO A 206 -5.82 -18.68 -10.17
C PRO A 206 -5.78 -19.94 -9.32
N LEU A 207 -5.12 -21.02 -9.79
CA LEU A 207 -4.90 -22.25 -9.01
C LEU A 207 -3.93 -22.04 -7.83
N CYS A 208 -3.07 -21.03 -7.91
CA CYS A 208 -2.06 -20.72 -6.90
C CYS A 208 -2.48 -19.53 -6.00
N ILE A 209 -3.66 -18.96 -6.22
CA ILE A 209 -4.16 -17.82 -5.45
C ILE A 209 -4.95 -18.34 -4.27
N SER A 210 -4.43 -18.10 -3.06
CA SER A 210 -5.12 -18.33 -1.80
C SER A 210 -5.51 -16.99 -1.19
N SER A 211 -6.81 -16.81 -0.93
CA SER A 211 -7.35 -15.62 -0.26
C SER A 211 -8.34 -16.06 0.82
N PRO A 212 -8.26 -15.53 2.05
CA PRO A 212 -9.26 -15.83 3.07
C PRO A 212 -10.64 -15.32 2.67
N CYS A 213 -10.75 -14.30 1.80
CA CYS A 213 -12.06 -13.78 1.35
C CYS A 213 -12.71 -14.59 0.22
N ILE A 214 -12.13 -15.70 -0.21
CA ILE A 214 -12.79 -16.67 -1.11
C ILE A 214 -13.48 -17.74 -0.24
N MET A 215 -14.71 -17.45 0.19
CA MET A 215 -15.51 -18.31 1.07
C MET A 215 -17.01 -18.07 0.87
N GLU A 216 -17.85 -18.94 1.43
CA GLU A 216 -19.30 -18.70 1.46
C GLU A 216 -19.63 -17.63 2.52
N PRO A 217 -20.61 -16.72 2.27
CA PRO A 217 -20.99 -15.66 3.21
C PRO A 217 -21.39 -16.16 4.60
N ARG A 218 -21.95 -17.38 4.67
CA ARG A 218 -22.32 -18.04 5.93
C ARG A 218 -21.12 -18.44 6.80
N ASP A 219 -19.95 -18.58 6.19
CA ASP A 219 -18.71 -18.96 6.86
C ASP A 219 -17.88 -17.72 7.27
N LEU A 220 -18.39 -16.50 7.00
CA LEU A 220 -17.76 -15.25 7.39
C LEU A 220 -17.66 -15.17 8.92
N PRO A 221 -16.45 -15.01 9.48
CA PRO A 221 -16.28 -14.84 10.92
C PRO A 221 -16.94 -13.56 11.45
N PRO A 222 -17.14 -13.43 12.77
CA PRO A 222 -17.56 -12.18 13.39
C PRO A 222 -16.65 -11.01 13.00
N LYS A 223 -17.20 -9.80 12.97
CA LYS A 223 -16.43 -8.59 12.69
C LYS A 223 -15.32 -8.42 13.75
N PRO A 224 -14.05 -8.18 13.36
CA PRO A 224 -12.99 -7.91 14.32
C PRO A 224 -13.33 -6.69 15.20
N GLY A 225 -13.03 -6.79 16.49
CA GLY A 225 -13.10 -5.67 17.43
C GLY A 225 -12.08 -4.58 17.07
N LEU A 226 -12.32 -3.36 17.54
CA LEU A 226 -11.44 -2.22 17.29
C LEU A 226 -10.68 -1.82 18.56
N VAL A 227 -9.38 -1.66 18.40
CA VAL A 227 -8.45 -1.11 19.37
C VAL A 227 -7.94 0.23 18.81
N GLY A 228 -8.07 1.31 19.57
CA GLY A 228 -7.62 2.63 19.14
C GLY A 228 -6.11 2.80 19.31
N HIS A 229 -5.35 2.89 18.21
CA HIS A 229 -3.89 3.07 18.22
C HIS A 229 -3.54 4.47 18.73
N ARG A 230 -2.85 4.59 19.87
CA ARG A 230 -2.65 5.88 20.58
C ARG A 230 -3.98 6.63 20.80
N GLY A 231 -5.06 5.87 20.96
CA GLY A 231 -6.45 6.31 20.94
C GLY A 231 -7.07 6.44 19.55
N ALA A 232 -7.57 7.61 19.20
CA ALA A 232 -8.20 7.89 17.90
C ALA A 232 -7.47 9.04 17.19
N PRO A 233 -6.23 8.82 16.71
CA PRO A 233 -5.35 9.90 16.24
C PRO A 233 -5.84 10.55 14.94
N MET A 234 -6.80 9.96 14.22
CA MET A 234 -7.50 10.67 13.12
C MET A 234 -8.63 11.60 13.59
N LEU A 235 -8.99 11.56 14.86
CA LEU A 235 -10.06 12.34 15.50
C LEU A 235 -9.57 13.30 16.59
N ALA A 236 -8.41 13.05 17.19
CA ALA A 236 -7.90 13.82 18.31
C ALA A 236 -6.37 13.72 18.38
N PRO A 237 -5.68 14.61 19.11
CA PRO A 237 -4.24 14.48 19.35
C PRO A 237 -3.92 13.14 20.03
N GLU A 238 -2.98 12.37 19.47
CA GLU A 238 -2.62 11.04 19.98
C GLU A 238 -2.21 11.07 21.47
N ASN A 239 -2.44 9.98 22.21
CA ASN A 239 -2.01 9.84 23.60
C ASN A 239 -2.52 10.96 24.55
N THR A 240 -3.75 11.43 24.33
CA THR A 240 -4.45 12.43 25.19
C THR A 240 -5.77 11.89 25.73
N LEU A 241 -6.31 12.52 26.79
CA LEU A 241 -7.64 12.17 27.33
C LEU A 241 -8.77 12.46 26.32
N MET A 242 -8.63 13.50 25.50
CA MET A 242 -9.54 13.71 24.36
C MET A 242 -9.50 12.51 23.40
N SER A 243 -8.31 11.98 23.08
CA SER A 243 -8.17 10.79 22.25
C SER A 243 -8.88 9.57 22.86
N LEU A 244 -8.81 9.41 24.18
CA LEU A 244 -9.51 8.34 24.91
C LEU A 244 -11.03 8.46 24.75
N ARG A 245 -11.59 9.66 24.95
CA ARG A 245 -13.02 9.92 24.73
C ARG A 245 -13.42 9.63 23.29
N LYS A 246 -12.62 10.06 22.31
CA LYS A 246 -12.87 9.78 20.89
C LYS A 246 -12.78 8.29 20.54
N THR A 247 -11.93 7.52 21.22
CA THR A 247 -11.88 6.05 21.09
C THR A 247 -13.20 5.42 21.55
N ALA A 248 -13.75 5.85 22.68
CA ALA A 248 -15.07 5.40 23.13
C ALA A 248 -16.18 5.80 22.14
N GLU A 249 -16.19 7.06 21.69
CA GLU A 249 -17.18 7.59 20.73
C GLU A 249 -17.18 6.83 19.40
N CYS A 250 -16.01 6.43 18.88
CA CYS A 250 -15.91 5.69 17.63
C CYS A 250 -16.21 4.19 17.77
N GLY A 251 -16.48 3.70 19.00
CA GLY A 251 -16.86 2.31 19.26
C GLY A 251 -15.70 1.32 19.37
N ALA A 252 -14.47 1.81 19.53
CA ALA A 252 -13.34 0.96 19.93
C ALA A 252 -13.42 0.65 21.42
N THR A 253 -13.09 -0.58 21.82
CA THR A 253 -13.26 -1.07 23.20
C THR A 253 -11.95 -1.08 24.00
N VAL A 254 -10.82 -0.87 23.32
CA VAL A 254 -9.49 -0.83 23.92
C VAL A 254 -8.80 0.44 23.45
N PHE A 255 -8.21 1.19 24.38
CA PHE A 255 -7.31 2.29 24.12
C PHE A 255 -5.88 1.77 24.17
N GLU A 256 -5.19 1.76 23.03
CA GLU A 256 -3.77 1.44 22.95
C GLU A 256 -2.94 2.72 23.10
N THR A 257 -1.82 2.66 23.83
CA THR A 257 -0.96 3.82 24.11
C THR A 257 0.48 3.41 24.41
N ASP A 258 1.37 4.40 24.45
CA ASP A 258 2.75 4.24 24.92
C ASP A 258 2.94 4.87 26.29
N VAL A 259 3.62 4.18 27.20
CA VAL A 259 3.95 4.67 28.54
C VAL A 259 5.45 4.88 28.66
N MET A 260 5.83 6.08 29.12
CA MET A 260 7.19 6.45 29.55
C MET A 260 7.17 6.72 31.06
N VAL A 261 8.35 6.87 31.68
CA VAL A 261 8.49 7.28 33.09
C VAL A 261 9.27 8.60 33.15
N SER A 262 8.78 9.56 33.94
CA SER A 262 9.41 10.88 34.15
C SER A 262 10.65 10.78 35.04
N SER A 263 11.44 11.85 35.10
CA SER A 263 12.68 11.88 35.88
C SER A 263 12.46 11.67 37.38
N ASP A 264 11.26 12.01 37.87
CA ASP A 264 10.77 11.85 39.24
C ASP A 264 9.85 10.63 39.43
N GLY A 265 9.79 9.73 38.45
CA GLY A 265 9.22 8.39 38.61
C GLY A 265 7.73 8.26 38.32
N VAL A 266 7.10 9.25 37.69
CA VAL A 266 5.68 9.24 37.33
C VAL A 266 5.51 8.67 35.92
N PRO A 267 4.75 7.56 35.73
CA PRO A 267 4.43 7.07 34.40
C PRO A 267 3.46 8.01 33.65
N PHE A 268 3.76 8.31 32.40
CA PHE A 268 2.99 9.24 31.57
C PHE A 268 2.90 8.74 30.12
N LEU A 269 1.93 9.25 29.36
CA LEU A 269 1.69 8.80 27.99
C LEU A 269 2.58 9.56 26.99
N MET A 270 3.44 8.84 26.27
CA MET A 270 4.26 9.40 25.20
C MET A 270 4.89 8.31 24.34
N HIS A 271 4.76 8.45 23.01
CA HIS A 271 5.36 7.51 22.06
C HIS A 271 6.84 7.81 21.80
N ASP A 272 7.18 9.09 21.66
CA ASP A 272 8.50 9.50 21.18
C ASP A 272 9.51 9.68 22.32
N GLU A 273 10.77 9.41 22.00
CA GLU A 273 11.92 9.78 22.84
C GLU A 273 12.04 11.30 23.03
N HIS A 274 11.54 12.10 22.08
CA HIS A 274 11.56 13.56 22.15
C HIS A 274 10.14 14.14 22.12
N LEU A 275 9.92 15.19 22.91
CA LEU A 275 8.61 15.82 23.07
C LEU A 275 8.22 16.73 21.87
N SER A 276 9.13 16.97 20.93
CA SER A 276 8.98 17.99 19.88
C SER A 276 7.93 17.67 18.82
N ARG A 277 7.54 16.40 18.64
CA ARG A 277 6.51 16.04 17.65
C ARG A 277 5.11 16.42 18.11
N THR A 278 4.82 16.13 19.37
CA THR A 278 3.47 16.12 19.93
C THR A 278 3.28 17.14 21.05
N THR A 279 4.23 18.06 21.26
CA THR A 279 4.10 19.11 22.27
C THR A 279 4.70 20.44 21.84
N ASN A 280 4.43 21.49 22.64
CA ASN A 280 5.06 22.80 22.53
C ASN A 280 6.40 22.93 23.31
N VAL A 281 7.15 21.84 23.52
CA VAL A 281 8.42 21.85 24.29
C VAL A 281 9.41 22.92 23.80
N ALA A 282 9.45 23.22 22.49
CA ALA A 282 10.33 24.23 21.93
C ALA A 282 10.03 25.65 22.45
N SER A 283 8.78 25.93 22.82
CA SER A 283 8.37 27.21 23.39
C SER A 283 8.56 27.25 24.91
N VAL A 284 8.32 26.13 25.61
CA VAL A 284 8.36 26.07 27.08
C VAL A 284 9.78 25.82 27.62
N PHE A 285 10.55 24.96 26.95
CA PHE A 285 11.90 24.55 27.32
C PHE A 285 12.86 24.57 26.10
N PRO A 286 13.14 25.74 25.51
CA PRO A 286 13.91 25.86 24.27
C PRO A 286 15.33 25.26 24.34
N THR A 287 15.94 25.19 25.53
CA THR A 287 17.27 24.62 25.74
C THR A 287 17.28 23.10 25.89
N ARG A 288 16.11 22.45 25.97
CA ARG A 288 15.95 21.01 26.22
C ARG A 288 15.16 20.29 25.11
N ILE A 289 15.06 20.87 23.92
CA ILE A 289 14.26 20.31 22.80
C ILE A 289 14.70 18.89 22.41
N THR A 290 16.01 18.60 22.51
CA THR A 290 16.61 17.31 22.18
C THR A 290 16.80 16.40 23.40
N ALA A 291 16.34 16.82 24.59
CA ALA A 291 16.38 15.95 25.76
C ALA A 291 15.41 14.78 25.59
N HIS A 292 15.68 13.68 26.28
CA HIS A 292 14.75 12.56 26.28
C HIS A 292 13.49 12.95 27.07
N SER A 293 12.32 12.46 26.68
CA SER A 293 11.04 12.76 27.34
C SER A 293 11.06 12.37 28.82
N SER A 294 11.71 11.26 29.15
CA SER A 294 12.00 10.82 30.54
C SER A 294 12.93 11.73 31.34
N ASP A 295 13.67 12.66 30.73
CA ASP A 295 14.56 13.56 31.48
C ASP A 295 13.77 14.70 32.17
N PHE A 296 12.49 14.89 31.82
CA PHE A 296 11.63 15.91 32.39
C PHE A 296 10.92 15.40 33.64
N SER A 297 10.80 16.25 34.66
CA SER A 297 9.98 15.96 35.83
C SER A 297 8.49 16.02 35.51
N TRP A 298 7.65 15.39 36.31
CA TRP A 298 6.20 15.43 36.13
C TRP A 298 5.65 16.86 36.18
N THR A 299 6.20 17.70 37.05
CA THR A 299 5.84 19.12 37.14
C THR A 299 6.21 19.88 35.86
N GLU A 300 7.30 19.53 35.19
CA GLU A 300 7.67 20.12 33.90
C GLU A 300 6.78 19.62 32.76
N LEU A 301 6.50 18.31 32.71
CA LEU A 301 5.66 17.69 31.69
C LEU A 301 4.24 18.26 31.68
N LYS A 302 3.65 18.50 32.85
CA LYS A 302 2.32 19.13 32.99
C LYS A 302 2.23 20.55 32.44
N ARG A 303 3.36 21.26 32.23
CA ARG A 303 3.37 22.60 31.63
C ARG A 303 3.26 22.57 30.11
N LEU A 304 3.38 21.40 29.51
CA LEU A 304 3.38 21.25 28.06
C LEU A 304 1.95 21.11 27.54
N ASN A 305 1.70 21.78 26.43
CA ASN A 305 0.52 21.56 25.62
C ASN A 305 0.78 20.36 24.69
N ALA A 306 -0.09 19.36 24.73
CA ALA A 306 0.02 18.12 23.96
C ALA A 306 -1.01 18.00 22.82
N GLY A 307 -1.70 19.09 22.47
CA GLY A 307 -2.81 19.05 21.50
C GLY A 307 -2.78 20.09 20.38
N SER A 308 -2.23 21.29 20.59
CA SER A 308 -2.18 22.33 19.54
C SER A 308 -1.42 21.88 18.29
N TRP A 309 -0.39 21.04 18.45
CA TRP A 309 0.38 20.48 17.34
C TRP A 309 -0.52 19.73 16.33
N PHE A 310 -1.60 19.11 16.79
CA PHE A 310 -2.52 18.34 15.96
C PHE A 310 -3.23 19.23 14.94
N LEU A 311 -3.65 20.42 15.39
CA LEU A 311 -4.33 21.43 14.56
C LEU A 311 -3.37 22.10 13.58
N GLU A 312 -2.14 22.37 14.03
CA GLU A 312 -1.09 22.99 13.23
C GLU A 312 -0.57 22.06 12.13
N ARG A 313 -0.26 20.81 12.49
CA ARG A 313 0.46 19.88 11.61
C ARG A 313 -0.45 19.04 10.73
N ARG A 314 -1.70 18.81 11.15
CA ARG A 314 -2.69 17.97 10.46
C ARG A 314 -2.09 16.60 10.06
N PRO A 315 -1.84 15.71 11.03
CA PRO A 315 -0.99 14.53 10.83
C PRO A 315 -1.52 13.48 9.83
N PHE A 316 -2.79 13.55 9.45
CA PHE A 316 -3.43 12.58 8.58
C PHE A 316 -4.16 13.25 7.42
N TRP A 317 -3.78 12.88 6.20
CA TRP A 317 -4.47 13.25 4.98
C TRP A 317 -5.87 12.62 4.96
N GLY A 318 -6.88 13.47 4.77
CA GLY A 318 -8.28 13.07 4.76
C GLY A 318 -8.97 13.11 6.13
N ALA A 319 -8.25 13.35 7.23
CA ALA A 319 -8.88 13.63 8.51
C ALA A 319 -9.70 14.93 8.44
N LYS A 320 -10.90 14.90 9.04
CA LYS A 320 -11.75 16.09 9.11
C LYS A 320 -11.11 17.09 10.07
N PRO A 321 -11.01 18.38 9.70
CA PRO A 321 -10.52 19.39 10.64
C PRO A 321 -11.46 19.47 11.84
N LEU A 322 -10.88 19.59 13.03
CA LEU A 322 -11.65 19.86 14.25
C LEU A 322 -12.23 21.27 14.18
N ALA A 323 -13.44 21.43 14.72
CA ALA A 323 -14.15 22.70 14.75
C ALA A 323 -14.92 22.85 16.06
N GLY A 324 -15.18 24.09 16.47
CA GLY A 324 -16.04 24.38 17.61
C GLY A 324 -15.47 23.85 18.94
N PRO A 325 -16.28 23.15 19.77
CA PRO A 325 -15.83 22.61 21.05
C PRO A 325 -14.62 21.68 20.96
N ASP A 326 -14.61 20.76 19.99
CA ASP A 326 -13.52 19.78 19.82
C ASP A 326 -12.19 20.46 19.50
N GLN A 327 -12.20 21.57 18.76
CA GLN A 327 -10.99 22.35 18.51
C GLN A 327 -10.44 22.96 19.82
N LYS A 328 -11.32 23.57 20.62
CA LYS A 328 -10.91 24.17 21.91
C LYS A 328 -10.40 23.12 22.89
N GLU A 329 -11.02 21.95 22.93
CA GLU A 329 -10.56 20.84 23.77
C GLU A 329 -9.19 20.33 23.32
N ALA A 330 -8.96 20.19 22.01
CA ALA A 330 -7.66 19.85 21.46
C ALA A 330 -6.59 20.89 21.84
N GLU A 331 -6.89 22.19 21.73
CA GLU A 331 -6.00 23.28 22.13
C GLU A 331 -5.67 23.28 23.63
N SER A 332 -6.47 22.63 24.48
CA SER A 332 -6.25 22.57 25.93
C SER A 332 -5.61 21.27 26.44
N GLN A 333 -5.32 20.29 25.57
CA GLN A 333 -4.75 19.02 26.03
C GLN A 333 -3.35 19.20 26.63
N THR A 334 -3.07 18.45 27.70
CA THR A 334 -1.75 18.30 28.34
C THR A 334 -1.25 16.87 28.17
N VAL A 335 0.01 16.61 28.51
CA VAL A 335 0.54 15.24 28.61
C VAL A 335 -0.12 14.56 29.82
N PRO A 336 -0.89 13.46 29.64
CA PRO A 336 -1.57 12.81 30.75
C PRO A 336 -0.66 11.84 31.50
N ALA A 337 -0.90 11.69 32.81
CA ALA A 337 -0.34 10.61 33.59
C ALA A 337 -1.05 9.29 33.27
N LEU A 338 -0.38 8.17 33.50
CA LEU A 338 -1.01 6.85 33.38
C LEU A 338 -2.18 6.70 34.37
N GLU A 339 -2.07 7.26 35.58
CA GLU A 339 -3.13 7.26 36.58
C GLU A 339 -4.40 7.96 36.08
N GLU A 340 -4.25 9.16 35.49
CA GLU A 340 -5.37 9.93 34.90
C GLU A 340 -6.05 9.14 33.76
N LEU A 341 -5.26 8.48 32.91
CA LEU A 341 -5.78 7.61 31.86
C LEU A 341 -6.61 6.45 32.44
N LEU A 342 -6.07 5.76 33.45
CA LEU A 342 -6.72 4.61 34.08
C LEU A 342 -8.07 4.99 34.69
N GLU A 343 -8.12 6.09 35.43
CA GLU A 343 -9.35 6.60 36.04
C GLU A 343 -10.41 6.94 34.99
N GLU A 344 -10.02 7.66 33.94
CA GLU A 344 -10.96 8.06 32.89
C GLU A 344 -11.42 6.87 32.04
N ALA A 345 -10.53 5.93 31.73
CA ALA A 345 -10.89 4.72 31.00
C ALA A 345 -11.85 3.84 31.81
N ALA A 346 -11.69 3.77 33.13
CA ALA A 346 -12.62 3.06 34.01
C ALA A 346 -14.01 3.71 33.99
N ALA A 347 -14.08 5.05 33.96
CA ALA A 347 -15.34 5.79 33.84
C ALA A 347 -16.03 5.55 32.47
N LEU A 348 -15.25 5.36 31.40
CA LEU A 348 -15.73 5.07 30.05
C LEU A 348 -15.94 3.57 29.77
N ASN A 349 -15.64 2.69 30.73
CA ASN A 349 -15.65 1.23 30.55
C ASN A 349 -14.79 0.76 29.37
N LEU A 350 -13.63 1.37 29.19
CA LEU A 350 -12.63 1.00 28.19
C LEU A 350 -11.50 0.17 28.82
N SER A 351 -11.00 -0.80 28.08
CA SER A 351 -9.74 -1.45 28.41
C SER A 351 -8.56 -0.59 27.95
N ILE A 352 -7.41 -0.71 28.61
CA ILE A 352 -6.17 -0.04 28.22
C ILE A 352 -5.12 -1.09 27.89
N MET A 353 -4.53 -0.98 26.70
CA MET A 353 -3.35 -1.72 26.28
C MET A 353 -2.20 -0.74 26.15
N PHE A 354 -1.00 -1.11 26.58
CA PHE A 354 0.13 -0.20 26.40
C PHE A 354 1.46 -0.89 26.15
N ASP A 355 2.27 -0.26 25.30
CA ASP A 355 3.70 -0.50 25.21
C ASP A 355 4.42 0.28 26.31
N LEU A 356 5.34 -0.38 27.02
CA LEU A 356 6.18 0.28 28.02
C LEU A 356 7.54 0.59 27.41
N ARG A 357 7.87 1.88 27.35
CA ARG A 357 9.09 2.40 26.73
C ARG A 357 10.18 2.54 27.78
N ARG A 358 11.32 1.88 27.55
CA ARG A 358 12.46 1.91 28.47
C ARG A 358 13.13 3.29 28.43
N PRO A 359 13.38 3.93 29.59
CA PRO A 359 14.08 5.20 29.64
C PRO A 359 15.59 5.02 29.33
N PRO A 360 16.36 6.11 29.16
CA PRO A 360 17.80 6.05 28.92
C PRO A 360 18.58 5.37 30.07
N GLN A 361 19.75 4.79 29.77
CA GLN A 361 20.57 4.04 30.75
C GLN A 361 20.98 4.84 32.00
N ASN A 362 21.09 6.16 31.89
CA ASN A 362 21.43 7.04 33.01
C ASN A 362 20.22 7.47 33.85
N HIS A 363 19.01 7.04 33.49
CA HIS A 363 17.78 7.40 34.18
C HIS A 363 17.66 6.66 35.53
N THR A 364 17.23 7.36 36.58
CA THR A 364 17.12 6.79 37.94
C THR A 364 16.25 5.53 38.00
N TYR A 365 15.21 5.46 37.16
CA TYR A 365 14.28 4.34 37.09
C TYR A 365 14.57 3.35 35.94
N TYR A 366 15.78 3.36 35.36
CA TYR A 366 16.12 2.49 34.22
C TYR A 366 15.85 0.99 34.45
N ASP A 367 16.19 0.48 35.63
CA ASP A 367 15.99 -0.93 36.00
C ASP A 367 14.63 -1.20 36.68
N THR A 368 13.91 -0.14 37.09
CA THR A 368 12.69 -0.26 37.91
C THR A 368 11.44 0.33 37.25
N PHE A 369 11.53 0.83 36.01
CA PHE A 369 10.41 1.45 35.28
C PHE A 369 9.19 0.53 35.15
N VAL A 370 9.40 -0.78 34.99
CA VAL A 370 8.32 -1.79 35.00
C VAL A 370 7.59 -1.80 36.34
N ILE A 371 8.35 -1.79 37.44
CA ILE A 371 7.80 -1.75 38.80
C ILE A 371 7.04 -0.45 39.02
N GLN A 372 7.59 0.71 38.61
CA GLN A 372 6.91 2.00 38.80
C GLN A 372 5.57 2.07 38.06
N THR A 373 5.54 1.51 36.86
CA THR A 373 4.32 1.39 36.06
C THR A 373 3.31 0.47 36.75
N LEU A 374 3.76 -0.71 37.19
CA LEU A 374 2.90 -1.67 37.91
C LEU A 374 2.32 -1.09 39.20
N GLU A 375 3.12 -0.39 40.02
CA GLU A 375 2.64 0.27 41.24
C GLU A 375 1.58 1.32 40.91
N THR A 376 1.79 2.12 39.86
CA THR A 376 0.83 3.15 39.44
C THR A 376 -0.50 2.51 39.04
N VAL A 377 -0.47 1.41 38.27
CA VAL A 377 -1.68 0.69 37.88
C VAL A 377 -2.41 0.10 39.08
N LEU A 378 -1.69 -0.49 40.03
CA LEU A 378 -2.28 -1.07 41.25
C LEU A 378 -2.86 0.01 42.18
N ASN A 379 -2.20 1.18 42.27
CA ASN A 379 -2.62 2.29 43.11
C ASN A 379 -3.85 3.02 42.58
N ALA A 380 -4.08 3.03 41.25
CA ALA A 380 -5.27 3.62 40.63
C ALA A 380 -6.58 2.87 40.98
N ARG A 381 -6.49 1.66 41.57
CA ARG A 381 -7.63 0.84 42.03
C ARG A 381 -8.69 0.54 40.96
N VAL A 382 -8.29 0.54 39.69
CA VAL A 382 -9.16 0.16 38.59
C VAL A 382 -9.26 -1.37 38.47
N PRO A 383 -10.35 -1.92 37.88
CA PRO A 383 -10.47 -3.36 37.70
C PRO A 383 -9.30 -3.93 36.88
N GLN A 384 -8.49 -4.83 37.44
CA GLN A 384 -7.29 -5.35 36.76
C GLN A 384 -7.58 -5.92 35.36
N ALA A 385 -8.77 -6.50 35.15
CA ALA A 385 -9.18 -7.09 33.88
C ALA A 385 -9.28 -6.09 32.71
N MET A 386 -9.31 -4.78 32.98
CA MET A 386 -9.27 -3.74 31.95
C MET A 386 -7.85 -3.47 31.45
N VAL A 387 -6.82 -3.89 32.18
CA VAL A 387 -5.42 -3.61 31.84
C VAL A 387 -4.84 -4.79 31.04
N PHE A 388 -4.41 -4.47 29.82
CA PHE A 388 -3.86 -5.39 28.85
C PHE A 388 -2.34 -5.21 28.85
N TRP A 389 -1.66 -6.07 29.59
CA TRP A 389 -0.24 -6.00 29.84
C TRP A 389 0.56 -6.64 28.71
N LEU A 390 1.07 -5.79 27.82
CA LEU A 390 1.91 -6.16 26.67
C LEU A 390 3.41 -6.35 27.01
N PRO A 391 4.03 -5.62 27.96
CA PRO A 391 5.47 -5.74 28.22
C PRO A 391 5.90 -7.15 28.62
N ASP A 392 6.93 -7.67 27.95
CA ASP A 392 7.50 -8.99 28.22
C ASP A 392 8.43 -9.00 29.45
N GLU A 393 9.04 -7.86 29.77
CA GLU A 393 9.96 -7.71 30.90
C GLU A 393 9.25 -7.85 32.24
N ASP A 394 9.87 -8.59 33.16
CA ASP A 394 9.37 -8.87 34.51
C ASP A 394 7.93 -9.45 34.58
N ARG A 395 7.46 -10.05 33.47
CA ARG A 395 6.08 -10.57 33.35
C ARG A 395 5.70 -11.54 34.47
N ALA A 396 6.62 -12.41 34.89
CA ALA A 396 6.37 -13.37 35.96
C ALA A 396 6.08 -12.69 37.32
N ASN A 397 6.71 -11.54 37.58
CA ASN A 397 6.44 -10.74 38.77
C ASN A 397 5.10 -10.00 38.63
N VAL A 398 4.83 -9.42 37.45
CA VAL A 398 3.55 -8.78 37.14
C VAL A 398 2.38 -9.75 37.33
N GLN A 399 2.45 -10.95 36.77
CA GLN A 399 1.41 -11.98 36.93
C GLN A 399 1.20 -12.38 38.40
N ARG A 400 2.28 -12.45 39.18
CA ARG A 400 2.19 -12.77 40.62
C ARG A 400 1.49 -11.66 41.41
N ARG A 401 1.78 -10.41 41.09
CA ARG A 401 1.28 -9.23 41.81
C ARG A 401 -0.10 -8.77 41.34
N ALA A 402 -0.41 -9.00 40.06
CA ALA A 402 -1.64 -8.57 39.39
C ALA A 402 -2.22 -9.68 38.50
N PRO A 403 -2.64 -10.82 39.10
CA PRO A 403 -3.11 -11.98 38.34
C PRO A 403 -4.39 -11.73 37.53
N GLY A 404 -5.14 -10.65 37.83
CA GLY A 404 -6.34 -10.27 37.08
C GLY A 404 -6.05 -9.46 35.81
N MET A 405 -4.81 -9.02 35.57
CA MET A 405 -4.44 -8.30 34.35
C MET A 405 -4.34 -9.25 33.15
N ARG A 406 -4.86 -8.83 32.00
CA ARG A 406 -4.82 -9.65 30.78
C ARG A 406 -3.42 -9.60 30.19
N GLN A 407 -2.78 -10.75 30.05
CA GLN A 407 -1.43 -10.86 29.51
C GLN A 407 -1.51 -10.94 27.98
N ILE A 408 -0.94 -9.94 27.30
CA ILE A 408 -0.86 -9.88 25.85
C ILE A 408 0.59 -10.16 25.43
N TYR A 409 0.76 -10.98 24.40
CA TYR A 409 2.07 -11.45 23.98
C TYR A 409 2.39 -10.98 22.56
N GLY A 410 3.58 -10.40 22.39
CA GLY A 410 4.13 -10.06 21.07
C GLY A 410 4.70 -11.27 20.32
N ARG A 411 5.40 -10.99 19.21
CA ARG A 411 6.09 -12.00 18.36
C ARG A 411 6.98 -12.87 19.25
N GLN A 412 6.91 -14.19 19.08
CA GLN A 412 7.63 -15.15 19.91
C GLN A 412 9.14 -14.87 19.92
N GLY A 413 9.66 -14.35 21.04
CA GLY A 413 11.08 -14.31 21.35
C GLY A 413 11.40 -15.35 22.41
N GLY A 414 12.23 -16.36 22.07
CA GLY A 414 12.78 -17.34 23.02
C GLY A 414 11.80 -18.37 23.61
N ASN A 415 12.36 -19.34 24.34
CA ASN A 415 11.70 -20.53 24.91
C ASN A 415 10.55 -20.17 25.88
N ARG A 416 9.34 -19.87 25.36
CA ARG A 416 8.16 -19.62 26.19
C ARG A 416 7.68 -20.94 26.81
N THR A 417 7.64 -20.98 28.14
CA THR A 417 6.98 -22.06 28.90
C THR A 417 5.47 -21.87 28.97
N GLU A 418 4.99 -20.63 28.82
CA GLU A 418 3.57 -20.27 28.91
C GLU A 418 2.88 -20.27 27.55
N ARG A 419 1.65 -20.78 27.52
CA ARG A 419 0.77 -20.69 26.35
C ARG A 419 0.07 -19.32 26.35
N PRO A 420 0.25 -18.49 25.31
CA PRO A 420 -0.37 -17.17 25.26
C PRO A 420 -1.88 -17.31 25.08
N GLN A 421 -2.66 -16.50 25.81
CA GLN A 421 -4.11 -16.39 25.60
C GLN A 421 -4.47 -15.29 24.59
N PHE A 422 -3.62 -14.26 24.49
CA PHE A 422 -3.81 -13.12 23.60
C PHE A 422 -2.51 -12.79 22.89
N LEU A 423 -2.56 -12.68 21.58
CA LEU A 423 -1.44 -12.30 20.73
C LEU A 423 -1.67 -10.88 20.19
N ASN A 424 -0.63 -10.06 20.20
CA ASN A 424 -0.61 -8.74 19.55
C ASN A 424 0.55 -8.70 18.57
N LEU A 425 0.26 -8.78 17.27
CA LEU A 425 1.26 -8.99 16.23
C LEU A 425 1.14 -7.97 15.10
N PRO A 426 2.23 -7.65 14.39
CA PRO A 426 2.15 -6.83 13.19
C PRO A 426 1.28 -7.53 12.14
N TYR A 427 0.42 -6.81 11.43
CA TYR A 427 -0.51 -7.40 10.45
C TYR A 427 0.21 -8.17 9.32
N GLN A 428 1.48 -7.83 9.07
CA GLN A 428 2.39 -8.50 8.14
C GLN A 428 2.59 -9.99 8.47
N ASP A 429 2.32 -10.41 9.71
CA ASP A 429 2.46 -11.80 10.15
C ASP A 429 1.26 -12.67 9.76
N LEU A 430 0.15 -12.10 9.27
CA LEU A 430 -1.05 -12.85 8.87
C LEU A 430 -0.76 -14.14 8.07
N PRO A 431 0.11 -14.14 7.02
CA PRO A 431 0.35 -15.35 6.23
C PRO A 431 1.07 -16.47 7.00
N LEU A 432 1.67 -16.15 8.15
CA LEU A 432 2.37 -17.10 9.03
C LEU A 432 1.44 -17.66 10.12
N LEU A 433 0.24 -17.10 10.29
CA LEU A 433 -0.70 -17.45 11.34
C LEU A 433 -1.76 -18.43 10.82
N ASP A 434 -1.97 -19.52 11.56
CA ASP A 434 -3.19 -20.33 11.44
C ASP A 434 -4.19 -19.88 12.51
N ILE A 435 -4.99 -18.87 12.18
CA ILE A 435 -5.99 -18.29 13.09
C ILE A 435 -6.97 -19.36 13.60
N LYS A 436 -7.34 -20.33 12.75
CA LYS A 436 -8.25 -21.42 13.15
C LYS A 436 -7.60 -22.35 14.17
N ALA A 437 -6.31 -22.63 14.03
CA ALA A 437 -5.57 -23.40 15.04
C ALA A 437 -5.44 -22.62 16.35
N LEU A 438 -5.13 -21.32 16.28
CA LEU A 438 -5.03 -20.45 17.45
C LEU A 438 -6.36 -20.37 18.22
N HIS A 439 -7.48 -20.24 17.51
CA HIS A 439 -8.81 -20.27 18.12
C HIS A 439 -9.14 -21.61 18.80
N LYS A 440 -8.68 -22.75 18.26
CA LYS A 440 -8.85 -24.06 18.92
C LYS A 440 -8.11 -24.14 20.26
N ASP A 441 -7.01 -23.40 20.39
CA ASP A 441 -6.23 -23.29 21.62
C ASP A 441 -6.71 -22.13 22.52
N ASN A 442 -7.86 -21.52 22.23
CA ASN A 442 -8.42 -20.34 22.91
C ASN A 442 -7.46 -19.13 22.92
N VAL A 443 -6.73 -18.95 21.82
CA VAL A 443 -5.83 -17.81 21.64
C VAL A 443 -6.48 -16.77 20.74
N SER A 444 -6.74 -15.58 21.28
CA SER A 444 -7.24 -14.45 20.49
C SER A 444 -6.09 -13.66 19.87
N VAL A 445 -6.30 -13.13 18.67
CA VAL A 445 -5.28 -12.41 17.89
C VAL A 445 -5.73 -10.98 17.62
N ASN A 446 -4.91 -10.02 18.04
CA ASN A 446 -4.95 -8.63 17.62
C ASN A 446 -3.84 -8.33 16.61
N LEU A 447 -4.17 -7.63 15.52
CA LEU A 447 -3.19 -7.22 14.50
C LEU A 447 -3.08 -5.69 14.38
N PHE A 448 -1.86 -5.16 14.27
CA PHE A 448 -1.59 -3.72 14.23
C PHE A 448 -0.63 -3.32 13.08
N VAL A 449 -0.64 -2.09 12.56
CA VAL A 449 -1.71 -1.07 12.64
C VAL A 449 -2.51 -1.11 11.35
N VAL A 450 -3.83 -1.21 11.42
CA VAL A 450 -4.72 -1.43 10.27
C VAL A 450 -5.56 -0.19 10.04
N ASN A 451 -5.28 0.55 8.97
CA ASN A 451 -5.93 1.85 8.68
C ASN A 451 -6.79 1.82 7.41
N LYS A 452 -6.60 0.82 6.53
CA LYS A 452 -7.29 0.76 5.25
C LYS A 452 -8.40 -0.29 5.21
N PRO A 453 -9.58 0.04 4.65
CA PRO A 453 -10.70 -0.90 4.52
C PRO A 453 -10.35 -2.23 3.83
N TRP A 454 -9.46 -2.21 2.83
CA TRP A 454 -9.08 -3.43 2.13
C TRP A 454 -8.34 -4.42 3.03
N LEU A 455 -7.45 -3.91 3.88
CA LEU A 455 -6.68 -4.70 4.83
C LEU A 455 -7.62 -5.20 5.93
N PHE A 456 -8.47 -4.34 6.48
CA PHE A 456 -9.50 -4.74 7.44
C PHE A 456 -10.42 -5.85 6.89
N SER A 457 -10.83 -5.76 5.63
CA SER A 457 -11.64 -6.79 4.95
C SER A 457 -10.92 -8.14 4.93
N LEU A 458 -9.63 -8.14 4.57
CA LEU A 458 -8.81 -9.35 4.52
C LEU A 458 -8.69 -10.00 5.90
N LEU A 459 -8.42 -9.19 6.94
CA LEU A 459 -8.28 -9.68 8.32
C LEU A 459 -9.60 -10.21 8.89
N TRP A 460 -10.71 -9.55 8.54
CA TRP A 460 -12.06 -10.03 8.87
C TRP A 460 -12.31 -11.41 8.24
N CYS A 461 -12.07 -11.57 6.94
CA CYS A 461 -12.21 -12.87 6.29
C CYS A 461 -11.28 -13.94 6.90
N ALA A 462 -10.09 -13.55 7.37
CA ALA A 462 -9.15 -14.49 7.99
C ALA A 462 -9.57 -14.94 9.41
N GLY A 463 -10.55 -14.27 10.03
CA GLY A 463 -11.05 -14.58 11.36
C GLY A 463 -10.28 -13.92 12.50
N VAL A 464 -9.56 -12.83 12.23
CA VAL A 464 -8.83 -12.08 13.27
C VAL A 464 -9.81 -11.49 14.29
N ASP A 465 -9.50 -11.60 15.58
CA ASP A 465 -10.42 -11.19 16.67
C ASP A 465 -10.51 -9.67 16.83
N SER A 466 -9.39 -8.96 16.64
CA SER A 466 -9.33 -7.50 16.78
C SER A 466 -8.22 -6.86 15.95
N VAL A 467 -8.34 -5.56 15.69
CA VAL A 467 -7.29 -4.78 15.04
C VAL A 467 -7.03 -3.48 15.78
N THR A 468 -5.74 -3.09 15.85
CA THR A 468 -5.33 -1.76 16.30
C THR A 468 -5.31 -0.80 15.11
N THR A 469 -5.96 0.36 15.23
CA THR A 469 -6.19 1.28 14.10
C THR A 469 -6.08 2.75 14.50
N ASN A 470 -5.57 3.58 13.59
CA ASN A 470 -5.66 5.03 13.69
C ASN A 470 -7.04 5.58 13.26
N ASP A 471 -7.80 4.80 12.47
CA ASP A 471 -9.04 5.23 11.79
C ASP A 471 -10.25 4.41 12.24
N CYS A 472 -10.48 4.35 13.55
CA CYS A 472 -11.58 3.58 14.13
C CYS A 472 -12.95 3.99 13.57
N GLN A 473 -13.17 5.29 13.30
CA GLN A 473 -14.42 5.78 12.69
C GLN A 473 -14.71 5.15 11.32
N LEU A 474 -13.69 4.95 10.48
CA LEU A 474 -13.84 4.38 9.15
C LEU A 474 -14.13 2.88 9.24
N LEU A 475 -13.33 2.15 10.03
CA LEU A 475 -13.49 0.70 10.17
C LEU A 475 -14.76 0.32 10.93
N GLN A 476 -15.21 1.16 11.86
CA GLN A 476 -16.46 0.93 12.58
C GLN A 476 -17.67 0.99 11.63
N GLN A 477 -17.65 1.87 10.63
CA GLN A 477 -18.73 1.99 9.64
C GLN A 477 -18.83 0.78 8.70
N MET A 478 -17.78 -0.04 8.58
CA MET A 478 -17.81 -1.25 7.76
C MET A 478 -18.76 -2.29 8.34
N ARG A 479 -19.85 -2.58 7.63
CA ARG A 479 -20.83 -3.62 7.96
C ARG A 479 -20.55 -4.97 7.30
N TYR A 480 -19.64 -4.98 6.32
CA TYR A 480 -19.25 -6.16 5.55
C TYR A 480 -17.85 -5.94 4.95
N PRO A 481 -17.05 -6.99 4.68
CA PRO A 481 -15.82 -6.86 3.91
C PRO A 481 -16.08 -6.22 2.52
N ILE A 482 -15.16 -5.41 2.00
CA ILE A 482 -15.34 -4.75 0.68
C ILE A 482 -15.56 -5.80 -0.42
N TRP A 483 -14.85 -6.93 -0.32
CA TRP A 483 -15.07 -8.08 -1.18
C TRP A 483 -15.13 -9.35 -0.36
N LEU A 484 -16.14 -10.15 -0.64
CA LEU A 484 -16.24 -11.56 -0.28
C LEU A 484 -16.77 -12.27 -1.51
N ILE A 485 -16.03 -13.25 -2.02
CA ILE A 485 -16.37 -13.92 -3.28
C ILE A 485 -16.56 -15.41 -2.99
N THR A 486 -17.70 -15.98 -3.38
CA THR A 486 -17.90 -17.43 -3.21
C THR A 486 -16.93 -18.21 -4.11
N PRO A 487 -16.47 -19.40 -3.70
CA PRO A 487 -15.60 -20.23 -4.54
C PRO A 487 -16.20 -20.48 -5.94
N GLN A 488 -17.51 -20.65 -6.03
CA GLN A 488 -18.23 -20.79 -7.31
C GLN A 488 -18.15 -19.51 -8.16
N THR A 489 -18.39 -18.34 -7.57
CA THR A 489 -18.30 -17.06 -8.28
C THR A 489 -16.87 -16.79 -8.75
N TYR A 490 -15.87 -17.08 -7.90
CA TYR A 490 -14.46 -16.97 -8.25
C TYR A 490 -14.10 -17.87 -9.44
N LEU A 491 -14.56 -19.13 -9.44
CA LEU A 491 -14.38 -20.06 -10.56
C LEU A 491 -15.04 -19.54 -11.85
N ILE A 492 -16.25 -19.01 -11.76
CA ILE A 492 -16.97 -18.42 -12.91
C ILE A 492 -16.18 -17.23 -13.49
N ILE A 493 -15.72 -16.31 -12.63
CA ILE A 493 -14.92 -15.14 -13.05
C ILE A 493 -13.64 -15.62 -13.75
N TRP A 494 -12.96 -16.61 -13.19
CA TRP A 494 -11.75 -17.19 -13.78
C TRP A 494 -12.02 -17.80 -15.17
N VAL A 495 -13.00 -18.68 -15.29
CA VAL A 495 -13.36 -19.34 -16.56
C VAL A 495 -13.75 -18.31 -17.62
N ILE A 496 -14.63 -17.37 -17.28
CA ILE A 496 -15.07 -16.31 -18.21
C ILE A 496 -13.88 -15.47 -18.67
N THR A 497 -13.02 -15.03 -17.73
CA THR A 497 -11.83 -14.23 -18.05
C THR A 497 -10.92 -14.95 -19.05
N ASN A 498 -10.64 -16.24 -18.81
CA ASN A 498 -9.81 -17.05 -19.70
C ASN A 498 -10.47 -17.29 -21.06
N CYS A 499 -11.78 -17.56 -21.10
CA CYS A 499 -12.53 -17.74 -22.34
C CYS A 499 -12.51 -16.47 -23.19
N VAL A 500 -12.83 -15.32 -22.59
CA VAL A 500 -12.83 -14.00 -23.27
C VAL A 500 -11.43 -13.67 -23.79
N SER A 501 -10.40 -13.81 -22.95
CA SER A 501 -9.02 -13.57 -23.36
C SER A 501 -8.63 -14.48 -24.54
N THR A 502 -8.98 -15.78 -24.49
CA THR A 502 -8.69 -16.73 -25.58
C THR A 502 -9.40 -16.35 -26.88
N MET A 503 -10.67 -15.91 -26.81
CA MET A 503 -11.39 -15.43 -27.99
C MET A 503 -10.73 -14.20 -28.59
N LEU A 504 -10.28 -13.25 -27.77
CA LEU A 504 -9.55 -12.06 -28.23
C LEU A 504 -8.19 -12.43 -28.86
N LEU A 505 -7.45 -13.37 -28.27
CA LEU A 505 -6.20 -13.89 -28.84
C LEU A 505 -6.45 -14.52 -30.21
N LEU A 506 -7.42 -15.43 -30.33
CA LEU A 506 -7.75 -16.06 -31.61
C LEU A 506 -8.18 -15.03 -32.66
N TRP A 507 -9.04 -14.09 -32.28
CA TRP A 507 -9.52 -13.03 -33.15
C TRP A 507 -8.38 -12.15 -33.66
N THR A 508 -7.47 -11.71 -32.79
CA THR A 508 -6.32 -10.87 -33.17
C THR A 508 -5.38 -11.58 -34.15
N PHE A 509 -5.04 -12.85 -33.91
CA PHE A 509 -4.22 -13.63 -34.85
C PHE A 509 -4.94 -13.88 -36.19
N LEU A 510 -6.24 -14.17 -36.19
CA LEU A 510 -7.03 -14.36 -37.41
C LEU A 510 -7.14 -13.07 -38.24
N LEU A 511 -7.39 -11.93 -37.59
CA LEU A 511 -7.42 -10.61 -38.24
C LEU A 511 -6.07 -10.28 -38.86
N GLN A 512 -4.97 -10.47 -38.13
CA GLN A 512 -3.62 -10.23 -38.65
C GLN A 512 -3.31 -11.13 -39.85
N ARG A 513 -3.69 -12.41 -39.80
CA ARG A 513 -3.59 -13.32 -40.96
C ARG A 513 -4.33 -12.79 -42.18
N ARG A 514 -5.57 -12.30 -41.99
CA ARG A 514 -6.39 -11.72 -43.07
C ARG A 514 -5.73 -10.46 -43.65
N PHE A 515 -5.22 -9.56 -42.80
CA PHE A 515 -4.52 -8.36 -43.24
C PHE A 515 -3.25 -8.66 -44.05
N VAL A 516 -2.47 -9.65 -43.63
CA VAL A 516 -1.25 -10.07 -44.34
C VAL A 516 -1.59 -10.74 -45.68
N LYS A 517 -2.59 -11.62 -45.72
CA LYS A 517 -3.07 -12.22 -46.98
C LYS A 517 -3.60 -11.17 -47.97
N LYS A 518 -4.39 -10.21 -47.49
CA LYS A 518 -4.90 -9.11 -48.34
C LYS A 518 -3.74 -8.28 -48.91
N ARG A 519 -2.71 -8.01 -48.11
CA ARG A 519 -1.51 -7.28 -48.54
C ARG A 519 -0.68 -8.06 -49.58
N GLY A 520 -0.57 -9.37 -49.42
CA GLY A 520 0.07 -10.26 -50.40
C GLY A 520 -0.66 -10.26 -51.74
N LYS A 521 -2.00 -10.32 -51.74
CA LYS A 521 -2.82 -10.20 -52.95
C LYS A 521 -2.65 -8.84 -53.64
N THR A 522 -2.82 -7.73 -52.90
CA THR A 522 -2.63 -6.39 -53.47
C THR A 522 -1.20 -6.18 -53.97
N GLY A 523 -0.18 -6.68 -53.26
CA GLY A 523 1.22 -6.57 -53.68
C GLY A 523 1.49 -7.34 -54.97
N LEU A 524 0.89 -8.53 -55.13
CA LEU A 524 0.97 -9.32 -56.36
C LEU A 524 0.24 -8.63 -57.51
N GLU A 525 -0.98 -8.12 -57.30
CA GLU A 525 -1.73 -7.36 -58.31
C GLU A 525 -0.96 -6.11 -58.76
N THR A 526 -0.35 -5.38 -57.82
CA THR A 526 0.47 -4.19 -58.13
C THR A 526 1.73 -4.57 -58.90
N ALA A 527 2.39 -5.67 -58.52
CA ALA A 527 3.57 -6.17 -59.22
C ALA A 527 3.22 -6.62 -60.64
N VAL A 528 2.11 -7.33 -60.84
CA VAL A 528 1.62 -7.75 -62.17
C VAL A 528 1.28 -6.54 -63.05
N LEU A 529 0.62 -5.51 -62.48
CA LEU A 529 0.35 -4.24 -63.17
C LEU A 529 1.64 -3.53 -63.57
N LEU A 530 2.61 -3.42 -62.67
CA LEU A 530 3.91 -2.82 -62.96
C LEU A 530 4.67 -3.59 -64.04
N THR A 531 4.66 -4.92 -64.01
CA THR A 531 5.28 -5.75 -65.05
C THR A 531 4.58 -5.58 -66.39
N ARG A 532 3.24 -5.50 -66.43
CA ARG A 532 2.49 -5.20 -67.67
C ARG A 532 2.81 -3.83 -68.24
N ILE A 533 2.85 -2.80 -67.38
CA ILE A 533 3.22 -1.43 -67.79
C ILE A 533 4.65 -1.42 -68.33
N ASN A 534 5.58 -2.10 -67.66
CA ASN A 534 6.98 -2.13 -68.07
C ASN A 534 7.18 -2.87 -69.39
N ASN A 535 6.44 -3.95 -69.64
CA ASN A 535 6.43 -4.62 -70.94
C ASN A 535 5.84 -3.73 -72.04
N PHE A 536 4.76 -3.00 -71.76
CA PHE A 536 4.16 -2.03 -72.70
C PHE A 536 5.04 -0.83 -73.03
N MET A 537 6.03 -0.50 -72.18
CA MET A 537 7.01 0.56 -72.46
C MET A 537 8.27 0.05 -73.17
N MET A 538 8.45 -1.27 -73.30
CA MET A 538 9.59 -1.91 -73.95
C MET A 538 9.27 -2.40 -75.38
N GLU A 539 7.98 -2.51 -75.73
CA GLU A 539 7.45 -2.60 -77.10
C GLU A 539 7.25 -1.21 -77.69
#